data_AF-A0A5L4S483-F1
#
_entry.id   AF-A0A5L4S483-F1
#
_cell.length_a   1.000
_cell.length_b   1.000
_cell.length_c   1.000
_cell.angle_alpha   90.00
_cell.angle_beta   90.00
_cell.angle_gamma   90.00
#
_symmetry.space_group_name_H-M   'P 1'
#
loop_
_entity.id
_entity.type
_entity.pdbx_description
1 polymer ?
#
loop_
_entity_poly.entity_id
_entity_poly.type
_entity_poly.pdbx_seq_one_letter_code
_entity_poly.pdbx_strand_id
1 'polypeptide(L)'
;MKSKTDLFLELAKPDEKGFSRWVGVDEFVGDYKDLQLGNGGSWCRASSNLAKTYILEFDKTRTSGNSIDAIRLQGFNPLKTFNQNIRKDIKDFYKSQKCVMLGVCGKSENTTIEIDHKDGRKDSMRVSELAMQEFEDFQPLCKAANDIKRQICKTCKETNTRWSAKNIKGNPYDFYAGDERYIAQSEGGLGCVGCYQYDPVAKKVREKSQKKQRILSAQNFMEMYELHRLKA
;
A
#
# COMPACT_ATOMS: atom_id res chain seq x y z
N MET A 1 16.27 -4.24 26.87
CA MET A 1 16.51 -2.88 26.32
C MET A 1 15.16 -2.24 26.10
N LYS A 2 14.88 -1.07 26.71
CA LYS A 2 13.62 -0.35 26.52
C LYS A 2 13.55 0.17 25.08
N SER A 3 12.36 0.18 24.46
CA SER A 3 12.18 0.84 23.17
C SER A 3 12.20 2.38 23.35
N LYS A 4 12.45 3.13 22.28
CA LYS A 4 12.33 4.60 22.31
C LYS A 4 10.93 5.07 22.70
N THR A 5 9.89 4.29 22.36
CA THR A 5 8.53 4.56 22.79
C THR A 5 8.40 4.44 24.30
N ASP A 6 8.94 3.38 24.91
CA ASP A 6 8.89 3.18 26.36
C ASP A 6 9.65 4.29 27.11
N LEU A 7 10.84 4.64 26.62
CA LEU A 7 11.65 5.74 27.18
C LEU A 7 10.92 7.08 27.12
N PHE A 8 10.25 7.38 26.01
CA PHE A 8 9.49 8.62 25.89
C PHE A 8 8.28 8.64 26.82
N LEU A 9 7.54 7.52 26.95
CA LEU A 9 6.38 7.43 27.84
C LEU A 9 6.77 7.60 29.32
N GLU A 10 7.92 7.03 29.71
CA GLU A 10 8.50 7.21 31.05
C GLU A 10 8.83 8.68 31.35
N LEU A 11 9.38 9.39 30.36
CA LEU A 11 9.74 10.80 30.49
C LEU A 11 8.52 11.75 30.44
N ALA A 12 7.57 11.45 29.54
CA ALA A 12 6.39 12.27 29.26
C ALA A 12 5.28 12.09 30.29
N LYS A 13 5.22 10.93 30.97
CA LYS A 13 4.25 10.58 32.03
C LYS A 13 2.80 10.92 31.63
N PRO A 14 2.25 10.30 30.57
CA PRO A 14 0.88 10.56 30.17
C PRO A 14 -0.14 10.17 31.24
N ASP A 15 -1.25 10.88 31.29
CA ASP A 15 -2.39 10.56 32.12
C ASP A 15 -3.21 9.37 31.58
N GLU A 16 -4.28 8.99 32.31
CA GLU A 16 -5.17 7.89 31.94
C GLU A 16 -5.88 8.10 30.59
N LYS A 17 -5.96 9.35 30.11
CA LYS A 17 -6.57 9.70 28.83
C LYS A 17 -5.53 9.81 27.71
N GLY A 18 -4.25 9.61 28.02
CA GLY A 18 -3.13 9.64 27.09
C GLY A 18 -2.55 11.04 26.82
N PHE A 19 -2.86 12.04 27.65
CA PHE A 19 -2.28 13.38 27.54
C PHE A 19 -0.99 13.48 28.32
N SER A 20 0.04 14.11 27.76
CA SER A 20 1.32 14.33 28.44
C SER A 20 1.67 15.81 28.56
N ARG A 21 2.62 16.11 29.45
CA ARG A 21 3.34 17.39 29.41
C ARG A 21 4.13 17.53 28.11
N TRP A 22 4.56 18.75 27.81
CA TRP A 22 5.64 18.98 26.86
C TRP A 22 6.95 18.40 27.40
N VAL A 23 7.63 17.64 26.54
CA VAL A 23 8.98 17.12 26.77
C VAL A 23 9.92 17.82 25.79
N GLY A 24 10.84 18.59 26.32
CA GLY A 24 11.85 19.32 25.54
C GLY A 24 12.93 18.38 24.99
N VAL A 25 13.47 18.69 23.82
CA VAL A 25 14.61 17.92 23.26
C VAL A 25 15.87 18.01 24.12
N ASP A 26 15.97 19.05 24.95
CA ASP A 26 17.01 19.23 25.96
C ASP A 26 16.92 18.22 27.12
N GLU A 27 15.76 17.57 27.30
CA GLU A 27 15.58 16.48 28.26
C GLU A 27 16.09 15.12 27.74
N PHE A 28 16.45 15.02 26.45
CA PHE A 28 16.98 13.79 25.82
C PHE A 28 18.48 13.60 26.14
N VAL A 29 18.75 13.45 27.43
CA VAL A 29 20.09 13.27 28.03
C VAL A 29 20.13 12.03 28.93
N GLY A 30 21.33 11.60 29.30
CA GLY A 30 21.51 10.42 30.17
C GLY A 30 20.82 9.17 29.60
N ASP A 31 19.96 8.55 30.40
CA ASP A 31 19.19 7.35 30.04
C ASP A 31 18.22 7.57 28.86
N TYR A 32 17.88 8.84 28.56
CA TYR A 32 16.98 9.22 27.47
C TYR A 32 17.71 9.67 26.21
N LYS A 33 19.05 9.58 26.16
CA LYS A 33 19.86 10.02 25.01
C LYS A 33 19.44 9.36 23.69
N ASP A 34 18.92 8.14 23.73
CA ASP A 34 18.40 7.44 22.55
C ASP A 34 17.18 8.11 21.91
N LEU A 35 16.50 9.01 22.62
CA LEU A 35 15.38 9.81 22.09
C LEU A 35 15.83 10.94 21.17
N GLN A 36 17.13 11.29 21.16
CA GLN A 36 17.66 12.37 20.33
C GLN A 36 17.19 12.26 18.88
N LEU A 37 16.71 13.39 18.36
CA LEU A 37 16.11 13.47 17.04
C LEU A 37 17.22 13.58 15.99
N GLY A 38 17.38 12.52 15.21
CA GLY A 38 18.08 12.58 13.94
C GLY A 38 17.15 13.03 12.80
N ASN A 39 17.61 12.87 11.56
CA ASN A 39 16.81 13.19 10.38
C ASN A 39 15.47 12.44 10.38
N GLY A 40 14.37 13.19 10.42
CA GLY A 40 13.01 12.67 10.25
C GLY A 40 12.39 11.96 11.46
N GLY A 41 12.96 12.09 12.66
CA GLY A 41 12.31 11.68 13.92
C GLY A 41 11.74 10.26 13.91
N SER A 42 12.58 9.25 13.66
CA SER A 42 12.14 7.89 13.31
C SER A 42 11.11 7.25 14.25
N TRP A 43 11.17 7.58 15.55
CA TRP A 43 10.31 7.02 16.59
C TRP A 43 9.08 7.88 16.91
N CYS A 44 9.02 9.13 16.46
CA CYS A 44 7.91 10.06 16.69
C CYS A 44 7.24 10.55 15.39
N ARG A 45 7.72 10.16 14.21
CA ARG A 45 7.06 10.48 12.93
C ARG A 45 5.66 9.87 12.81
N ALA A 46 4.85 10.35 11.88
CA ALA A 46 3.47 9.89 11.67
C ALA A 46 3.31 8.37 11.44
N SER A 47 4.35 7.68 10.94
CA SER A 47 4.34 6.22 10.73
C SER A 47 4.89 5.40 11.91
N SER A 48 5.32 6.06 12.99
CA SER A 48 5.88 5.41 14.18
C SER A 48 4.82 4.69 15.01
N ASN A 49 5.24 3.72 15.83
CA ASN A 49 4.34 3.04 16.76
C ASN A 49 3.74 3.98 17.81
N LEU A 50 4.50 5.02 18.20
CA LEU A 50 4.00 6.04 19.10
C LEU A 50 2.81 6.80 18.48
N ALA A 51 2.94 7.25 17.22
CA ALA A 51 1.88 7.95 16.49
C ALA A 51 0.65 7.08 16.16
N LYS A 52 0.81 5.75 16.11
CA LYS A 52 -0.33 4.81 15.99
C LYS A 52 -1.17 4.74 17.27
N THR A 53 -0.57 5.04 18.41
CA THR A 53 -1.20 4.89 19.74
C THR A 53 -1.68 6.23 20.28
N TYR A 54 -0.93 7.31 20.02
CA TYR A 54 -1.18 8.65 20.55
C TYR A 54 -1.21 9.69 19.43
N ILE A 55 -1.98 10.75 19.65
CA ILE A 55 -1.91 11.96 18.83
C ILE A 55 -0.64 12.71 19.27
N LEU A 56 0.25 13.00 18.31
CA LEU A 56 1.51 13.70 18.58
C LEU A 56 1.42 15.15 18.16
N GLU A 57 1.87 16.04 19.05
CA GLU A 57 2.05 17.45 18.77
C GLU A 57 3.51 17.84 18.95
N PHE A 58 3.97 18.72 18.08
CA PHE A 58 5.36 19.18 18.02
C PHE A 58 5.40 20.69 18.19
N ASP A 59 6.14 21.15 19.18
CA ASP A 59 6.56 22.54 19.25
C ASP A 59 7.79 22.72 18.35
N LYS A 60 7.73 23.73 17.49
CA LYS A 60 8.80 24.13 16.56
C LYS A 60 9.05 25.64 16.59
N THR A 61 8.55 26.30 17.64
CA THR A 61 8.49 27.76 17.69
C THR A 61 9.73 28.38 18.33
N ARG A 62 10.59 27.57 18.99
CA ARG A 62 11.76 28.05 19.75
C ARG A 62 13.01 28.10 18.88
N THR A 63 13.22 27.11 18.01
CA THR A 63 14.36 27.07 17.08
C THR A 63 13.93 27.46 15.67
N SER A 64 14.75 28.25 14.98
CA SER A 64 14.47 28.60 13.59
C SER A 64 14.53 27.38 12.66
N GLY A 65 13.61 27.31 11.70
CA GLY A 65 13.52 26.23 10.73
C GLY A 65 12.49 25.16 11.09
N ASN A 66 12.76 23.90 10.73
CA ASN A 66 11.83 22.77 10.87
C ASN A 66 12.12 21.84 12.05
N SER A 67 13.11 22.22 12.88
CA SER A 67 13.52 21.50 14.07
C SER A 67 12.36 21.37 15.05
N ILE A 68 12.33 20.25 15.77
CA ILE A 68 11.36 20.02 16.84
C ILE A 68 12.05 20.43 18.14
N ASP A 69 11.38 21.28 18.91
CA ASP A 69 11.86 21.78 20.20
C ASP A 69 11.26 20.99 21.37
N ALA A 70 10.00 20.58 21.25
CA ALA A 70 9.34 19.75 22.24
C ALA A 70 8.27 18.86 21.61
N ILE A 71 7.92 17.78 22.32
CA ILE A 71 6.91 16.81 21.90
C ILE A 71 5.93 16.60 23.05
N ARG A 72 4.62 16.51 22.75
CA ARG A 72 3.61 16.03 23.71
C ARG A 72 2.62 15.06 23.08
N LEU A 73 1.97 14.29 23.95
CA LEU A 73 0.85 13.41 23.62
C LEU A 73 -0.46 14.17 23.87
N GLN A 74 -1.36 14.12 22.90
CA GLN A 74 -2.68 14.75 22.91
C GLN A 74 -3.80 13.71 22.96
N GLY A 75 -3.66 12.75 23.87
CA GLY A 75 -4.60 11.64 24.00
C GLY A 75 -4.33 10.50 23.03
N PHE A 76 -5.15 9.45 23.14
CA PHE A 76 -5.07 8.28 22.28
C PHE A 76 -5.50 8.59 20.85
N ASN A 77 -4.82 7.99 19.89
CA ASN A 77 -5.21 8.06 18.49
C ASN A 77 -6.41 7.13 18.23
N PRO A 78 -7.60 7.67 17.89
CA PRO A 78 -8.78 6.83 17.64
C PRO A 78 -8.70 6.09 16.29
N LEU A 79 -7.76 6.47 15.41
CA LEU A 79 -7.64 5.91 14.07
C LEU A 79 -7.01 4.52 14.13
N LYS A 80 -7.77 3.50 13.71
CA LYS A 80 -7.20 2.18 13.43
C LYS A 80 -6.20 2.31 12.28
N THR A 81 -4.94 1.99 12.56
CA THR A 81 -3.90 1.98 11.53
C THR A 81 -3.86 0.63 10.83
N PHE A 82 -3.81 0.66 9.50
CA PHE A 82 -3.69 -0.56 8.71
C PHE A 82 -2.37 -1.28 9.03
N ASN A 83 -2.47 -2.52 9.47
CA ASN A 83 -1.34 -3.39 9.73
C ASN A 83 -0.71 -3.84 8.40
N GLN A 84 0.53 -3.41 8.17
CA GLN A 84 1.28 -3.71 6.95
C GLN A 84 1.89 -5.11 6.93
N ASN A 85 1.81 -5.85 8.04
CA ASN A 85 2.46 -7.14 8.16
C ASN A 85 1.78 -8.15 7.24
N ILE A 86 2.59 -8.89 6.50
CA ILE A 86 2.16 -9.97 5.63
C ILE A 86 2.56 -11.29 6.29
N ARG A 87 1.65 -12.28 6.30
CA ARG A 87 1.92 -13.63 6.79
C ARG A 87 3.17 -14.22 6.13
N LYS A 88 3.88 -15.03 6.91
CA LYS A 88 5.16 -15.62 6.49
C LYS A 88 5.01 -16.59 5.31
N ASP A 89 3.98 -17.41 5.31
CA ASP A 89 3.72 -18.37 4.23
C ASP A 89 3.45 -17.68 2.88
N ILE A 90 2.71 -16.57 2.88
CA ILE A 90 2.49 -15.73 1.69
C ILE A 90 3.82 -15.15 1.19
N LYS A 91 4.65 -14.62 2.10
CA LYS A 91 6.00 -14.14 1.75
C LYS A 91 6.84 -15.26 1.15
N ASP A 92 6.84 -16.43 1.77
CA ASP A 92 7.62 -17.58 1.34
C ASP A 92 7.16 -18.15 -0.02
N PHE A 93 5.86 -18.08 -0.31
CA PHE A 93 5.29 -18.45 -1.61
C PHE A 93 5.72 -17.50 -2.73
N TYR A 94 5.74 -16.19 -2.48
CA TYR A 94 6.00 -15.18 -3.51
C TYR A 94 7.47 -14.78 -3.68
N LYS A 95 8.33 -14.95 -2.67
CA LYS A 95 9.72 -14.44 -2.69
C LYS A 95 10.59 -14.92 -3.85
N SER A 96 10.26 -16.07 -4.46
CA SER A 96 10.99 -16.67 -5.58
C SER A 96 10.30 -16.47 -6.94
N GLN A 97 9.14 -15.82 -6.95
CA GLN A 97 8.37 -15.59 -8.16
C GLN A 97 8.83 -14.32 -8.87
N LYS A 98 8.64 -14.28 -10.19
CA LYS A 98 8.96 -13.11 -11.01
C LYS A 98 8.03 -11.95 -10.68
N CYS A 99 8.58 -10.75 -10.64
CA CYS A 99 7.86 -9.48 -10.57
C CYS A 99 6.72 -9.48 -11.60
N VAL A 100 5.47 -9.29 -11.16
CA VAL A 100 4.32 -9.37 -12.07
C VAL A 100 4.28 -8.24 -13.10
N MET A 101 4.94 -7.12 -12.82
CA MET A 101 5.04 -5.96 -13.73
C MET A 101 6.19 -6.10 -14.73
N LEU A 102 7.37 -6.54 -14.27
CA LEU A 102 8.61 -6.50 -15.08
C LEU A 102 9.16 -7.87 -15.47
N GLY A 103 8.64 -8.97 -14.92
CA GLY A 103 9.07 -10.33 -15.25
C GLY A 103 10.45 -10.73 -14.71
N VAL A 104 11.05 -9.93 -13.83
CA VAL A 104 12.38 -10.16 -13.25
C VAL A 104 12.30 -10.79 -11.86
N CYS A 105 13.31 -11.57 -11.49
CA CYS A 105 13.56 -12.04 -10.12
C CYS A 105 15.09 -12.04 -9.94
N GLY A 106 15.64 -10.92 -9.47
CA GLY A 106 17.08 -10.73 -9.35
C GLY A 106 17.53 -10.62 -7.91
N LYS A 107 18.84 -10.43 -7.73
CA LYS A 107 19.48 -10.27 -6.41
C LYS A 107 20.03 -8.86 -6.18
N SER A 108 19.92 -7.97 -7.17
CA SER A 108 20.34 -6.58 -6.99
C SER A 108 19.27 -5.80 -6.24
N GLU A 109 19.64 -4.66 -5.66
CA GLU A 109 18.73 -3.79 -4.90
C GLU A 109 17.41 -3.53 -5.65
N ASN A 110 17.47 -3.21 -6.94
CA ASN A 110 16.30 -2.84 -7.72
C ASN A 110 15.51 -4.05 -8.29
N THR A 111 16.10 -5.24 -8.27
CA THR A 111 15.53 -6.45 -8.88
C THR A 111 15.14 -7.52 -7.86
N THR A 112 15.50 -7.34 -6.60
CA THR A 112 15.03 -8.18 -5.48
C THR A 112 13.52 -8.10 -5.35
N ILE A 113 12.90 -9.22 -4.99
CA ILE A 113 11.45 -9.36 -4.87
C ILE A 113 10.99 -8.89 -3.49
N GLU A 114 10.03 -7.98 -3.50
CA GLU A 114 9.23 -7.56 -2.37
C GLU A 114 7.79 -8.03 -2.58
N ILE A 115 7.12 -8.38 -1.49
CA ILE A 115 5.72 -8.77 -1.52
C ILE A 115 4.90 -7.56 -1.11
N ASP A 116 4.04 -7.10 -2.01
CA ASP A 116 3.22 -5.91 -1.80
C ASP A 116 1.73 -6.23 -1.88
N HIS A 117 0.92 -5.39 -1.22
CA HIS A 117 -0.53 -5.50 -1.27
C HIS A 117 -1.05 -5.06 -2.64
N LYS A 118 -1.98 -5.80 -3.23
CA LYS A 118 -2.65 -5.40 -4.46
C LYS A 118 -3.42 -4.09 -4.28
N ASP A 119 -4.19 -3.98 -3.20
CA ASP A 119 -4.85 -2.73 -2.82
C ASP A 119 -3.81 -1.71 -2.32
N GLY A 120 -3.48 -0.74 -3.19
CA GLY A 120 -2.53 0.32 -2.87
C GLY A 120 -3.06 1.37 -1.88
N ARG A 121 -4.39 1.50 -1.74
CA ARG A 121 -5.00 2.45 -0.79
C ARG A 121 -5.26 1.82 0.57
N LYS A 122 -5.37 0.50 0.61
CA LYS A 122 -5.53 -0.31 1.84
C LYS A 122 -6.83 0.02 2.55
N ASP A 123 -7.89 0.16 1.76
CA ASP A 123 -9.21 0.53 2.25
C ASP A 123 -9.91 -0.70 2.87
N SER A 124 -9.52 -1.92 2.47
CA SER A 124 -10.03 -3.15 3.07
C SER A 124 -9.33 -3.50 4.38
N MET A 125 -9.96 -3.17 5.52
CA MET A 125 -9.45 -3.54 6.85
C MET A 125 -9.37 -5.06 7.08
N ARG A 126 -10.05 -5.89 6.27
CA ARG A 126 -9.91 -7.35 6.29
C ARG A 126 -8.45 -7.79 6.17
N VAL A 127 -7.72 -7.24 5.19
CA VAL A 127 -6.32 -7.65 4.91
C VAL A 127 -5.35 -7.19 6.00
N SER A 128 -5.76 -6.22 6.82
CA SER A 128 -5.03 -5.80 8.02
C SER A 128 -5.02 -6.89 9.10
N GLU A 129 -5.98 -7.81 9.08
CA GLU A 129 -6.02 -8.95 9.99
C GLU A 129 -5.25 -10.12 9.38
N LEU A 130 -4.13 -10.52 10.02
CA LEU A 130 -3.26 -11.58 9.51
C LEU A 130 -4.03 -12.87 9.22
N ALA A 131 -4.99 -13.24 10.07
CA ALA A 131 -5.78 -14.46 9.91
C ALA A 131 -6.69 -14.46 8.66
N MET A 132 -7.06 -13.28 8.17
CA MET A 132 -7.95 -13.11 7.01
C MET A 132 -7.20 -12.85 5.70
N GLN A 133 -5.85 -12.83 5.73
CA GLN A 133 -5.03 -12.63 4.54
C GLN A 133 -5.06 -13.86 3.64
N GLU A 134 -5.37 -13.64 2.37
CA GLU A 134 -5.33 -14.64 1.31
C GLU A 134 -4.17 -14.37 0.34
N PHE A 135 -3.73 -15.38 -0.41
CA PHE A 135 -2.62 -15.23 -1.37
C PHE A 135 -2.94 -14.16 -2.43
N GLU A 136 -4.20 -14.10 -2.86
CA GLU A 136 -4.70 -13.20 -3.90
C GLU A 136 -4.68 -11.72 -3.49
N ASP A 137 -4.54 -11.41 -2.20
CA ASP A 137 -4.41 -10.04 -1.69
C ASP A 137 -3.03 -9.43 -2.02
N PHE A 138 -2.06 -10.24 -2.43
CA PHE A 138 -0.66 -9.87 -2.58
C PHE A 138 -0.11 -10.13 -3.98
N GLN A 139 0.98 -9.45 -4.30
CA GLN A 139 1.71 -9.65 -5.55
C GLN A 139 3.22 -9.51 -5.34
N PRO A 140 4.04 -10.31 -6.06
CA PRO A 140 5.49 -10.14 -6.07
C PRO A 140 5.86 -8.99 -7.01
N LEU A 141 6.55 -7.99 -6.48
CA LEU A 141 7.09 -6.86 -7.23
C LEU A 141 8.59 -6.76 -6.97
N CYS A 142 9.39 -6.48 -7.98
CA CYS A 142 10.75 -6.07 -7.69
C CYS A 142 10.74 -4.68 -7.03
N LYS A 143 11.75 -4.37 -6.22
CA LYS A 143 11.84 -3.10 -5.49
C LYS A 143 11.55 -1.87 -6.38
N ALA A 144 12.15 -1.81 -7.57
CA ALA A 144 11.91 -0.70 -8.50
C ALA A 144 10.43 -0.59 -8.93
N ALA A 145 9.76 -1.71 -9.21
CA ALA A 145 8.34 -1.71 -9.54
C ALA A 145 7.47 -1.33 -8.34
N ASN A 146 7.82 -1.79 -7.14
CA ASN A 146 7.10 -1.45 -5.91
C ASN A 146 7.20 0.05 -5.59
N ASP A 147 8.38 0.65 -5.73
CA ASP A 147 8.60 2.08 -5.51
C ASP A 147 7.78 2.92 -6.50
N ILE A 148 7.73 2.54 -7.78
CA ILE A 148 6.89 3.21 -8.78
C ILE A 148 5.41 3.04 -8.47
N LYS A 149 4.94 1.82 -8.14
CA LYS A 149 3.56 1.56 -7.71
C LYS A 149 3.17 2.47 -6.55
N ARG A 150 4.05 2.62 -5.55
CA ARG A 150 3.81 3.49 -4.40
C ARG A 150 3.60 4.95 -4.80
N GLN A 151 4.41 5.49 -5.71
CA GLN A 151 4.25 6.87 -6.17
C GLN A 151 2.94 7.04 -6.96
N ILE A 152 2.64 6.11 -7.86
CA ILE A 152 1.39 6.11 -8.62
C ILE A 152 0.17 6.07 -7.68
N CYS A 153 0.18 5.21 -6.67
CA CYS A 153 -0.91 5.10 -5.71
C CYS A 153 -1.08 6.35 -4.83
N LYS A 154 0.01 7.07 -4.52
CA LYS A 154 -0.07 8.37 -3.82
C LYS A 154 -0.79 9.40 -4.67
N THR A 155 -0.36 9.60 -5.91
CA THR A 155 -1.03 10.53 -6.83
C THR A 155 -2.49 10.16 -7.01
N CYS A 156 -2.79 8.88 -7.21
CA CYS A 156 -4.16 8.40 -7.28
C CYS A 156 -4.97 8.79 -6.05
N LYS A 157 -4.41 8.63 -4.84
CA LYS A 157 -5.07 9.01 -3.57
C LYS A 157 -5.30 10.52 -3.45
N GLU A 158 -4.34 11.32 -3.88
CA GLU A 158 -4.41 12.78 -3.82
C GLU A 158 -5.45 13.34 -4.80
N THR A 159 -5.57 12.77 -5.99
CA THR A 159 -6.47 13.27 -7.04
C THR A 159 -7.83 12.59 -7.08
N ASN A 160 -7.99 11.44 -6.43
CA ASN A 160 -9.11 10.52 -6.64
C ASN A 160 -9.29 10.04 -8.09
N THR A 161 -8.20 10.07 -8.86
CA THR A 161 -8.13 9.63 -10.26
C THR A 161 -7.25 8.39 -10.35
N ARG A 162 -7.76 7.31 -10.95
CA ARG A 162 -7.05 6.06 -11.15
C ARG A 162 -6.02 6.22 -12.27
N TRP A 163 -4.84 5.63 -12.07
CA TRP A 163 -3.76 5.69 -13.05
C TRP A 163 -4.08 4.88 -14.30
N SER A 164 -4.12 5.55 -15.46
CA SER A 164 -4.33 4.88 -16.74
C SER A 164 -3.14 4.00 -17.12
N ALA A 165 -3.41 2.75 -17.49
CA ALA A 165 -2.40 1.84 -18.00
C ALA A 165 -1.84 2.25 -19.38
N LYS A 166 -2.47 3.19 -20.11
CA LYS A 166 -1.95 3.75 -21.38
C LYS A 166 -0.68 4.58 -21.19
N ASN A 167 -0.36 4.97 -19.95
CA ASN A 167 0.94 5.56 -19.61
C ASN A 167 2.11 4.61 -19.93
N ILE A 168 1.87 3.29 -19.99
CA ILE A 168 2.82 2.34 -20.57
C ILE A 168 2.68 2.41 -22.09
N LYS A 169 3.73 2.86 -22.77
CA LYS A 169 3.77 2.95 -24.24
C LYS A 169 3.35 1.61 -24.87
N GLY A 170 2.33 1.66 -25.72
CA GLY A 170 1.80 0.50 -26.44
C GLY A 170 0.72 -0.31 -25.69
N ASN A 171 0.37 0.05 -24.45
CA ASN A 171 -0.75 -0.59 -23.75
C ASN A 171 -2.09 0.02 -24.25
N PRO A 172 -3.06 -0.79 -24.73
CA PRO A 172 -4.19 -0.28 -25.50
C PRO A 172 -5.42 0.18 -24.70
N TYR A 173 -5.46 -0.02 -23.37
CA TYR A 173 -6.62 0.27 -22.52
C TYR A 173 -6.16 0.97 -21.23
N ASP A 174 -7.07 1.68 -20.58
CA ASP A 174 -6.79 2.40 -19.33
C ASP A 174 -6.94 1.46 -18.12
N PHE A 175 -8.09 0.76 -18.03
CA PHE A 175 -8.47 -0.12 -16.93
C PHE A 175 -9.11 -1.41 -17.48
N TYR A 176 -8.94 -2.54 -16.78
CA TYR A 176 -9.63 -3.78 -17.14
C TYR A 176 -10.97 -3.96 -16.40
N ALA A 177 -11.30 -3.05 -15.48
CA ALA A 177 -12.61 -2.92 -14.84
C ALA A 177 -12.78 -1.49 -14.28
N GLY A 178 -14.00 -0.96 -14.35
CA GLY A 178 -14.31 0.41 -13.93
C GLY A 178 -13.72 1.46 -14.87
N ASP A 179 -13.69 2.69 -14.39
CA ASP A 179 -13.25 3.87 -15.14
C ASP A 179 -12.15 4.62 -14.38
N GLU A 180 -11.91 5.88 -14.77
CA GLU A 180 -10.90 6.76 -14.20
C GLU A 180 -11.21 7.20 -12.77
N ARG A 181 -12.48 7.29 -12.37
CA ARG A 181 -12.84 7.78 -11.05
C ARG A 181 -12.62 6.69 -10.01
N TYR A 182 -11.93 7.05 -8.92
CA TYR A 182 -11.86 6.17 -7.77
C TYR A 182 -13.16 6.23 -6.95
N ILE A 183 -13.77 5.07 -6.69
CA ILE A 183 -14.86 4.91 -5.72
C ILE A 183 -14.50 3.72 -4.84
N ALA A 184 -14.46 3.91 -3.53
CA ALA A 184 -14.04 2.87 -2.58
C ALA A 184 -15.02 1.68 -2.60
N GLN A 185 -14.53 0.48 -2.27
CA GLN A 185 -15.41 -0.70 -2.16
C GLN A 185 -16.47 -0.53 -1.06
N SER A 186 -16.13 0.17 0.02
CA SER A 186 -17.08 0.54 1.09
C SER A 186 -18.21 1.47 0.61
N GLU A 187 -18.03 2.15 -0.51
CA GLU A 187 -19.00 3.04 -1.15
C GLU A 187 -19.72 2.37 -2.32
N GLY A 188 -19.58 1.04 -2.48
CA GLY A 188 -20.16 0.27 -3.59
C GLY A 188 -19.35 0.34 -4.89
N GLY A 189 -18.15 0.94 -4.87
CA GLY A 189 -17.25 1.01 -6.02
C GLY A 189 -16.34 -0.21 -6.18
N LEU A 190 -15.46 -0.14 -7.18
CA LEU A 190 -14.45 -1.17 -7.43
C LEU A 190 -13.14 -0.95 -6.65
N GLY A 191 -12.95 0.22 -6.04
CA GLY A 191 -11.70 0.64 -5.43
C GLY A 191 -10.54 0.52 -6.42
N CYS A 192 -9.50 -0.21 -6.03
CA CYS A 192 -8.35 -0.44 -6.89
C CYS A 192 -8.58 -1.51 -7.98
N VAL A 193 -9.59 -2.38 -7.83
CA VAL A 193 -9.87 -3.50 -8.77
C VAL A 193 -10.12 -2.96 -10.18
N GLY A 194 -9.37 -3.44 -11.17
CA GLY A 194 -9.40 -2.91 -12.54
C GLY A 194 -8.17 -2.09 -12.94
N CYS A 195 -7.37 -1.65 -11.98
CA CYS A 195 -6.14 -0.90 -12.22
C CYS A 195 -5.00 -1.86 -12.54
N TYR A 196 -4.16 -1.52 -13.52
CA TYR A 196 -2.96 -2.31 -13.84
C TYR A 196 -2.04 -2.48 -12.63
N GLN A 197 -1.93 -1.47 -11.77
CA GLN A 197 -1.12 -1.52 -10.55
C GLN A 197 -1.71 -2.46 -9.47
N TYR A 198 -3.02 -2.69 -9.49
CA TYR A 198 -3.70 -3.59 -8.55
C TYR A 198 -3.40 -5.05 -8.88
N ASP A 199 -3.59 -5.44 -10.15
CA ASP A 199 -3.29 -6.80 -10.59
C ASP A 199 -3.02 -6.82 -12.10
N PRO A 200 -1.74 -6.80 -12.52
CA PRO A 200 -1.39 -6.86 -13.93
C PRO A 200 -1.58 -8.27 -14.52
N VAL A 201 -1.75 -9.31 -13.68
CA VAL A 201 -1.97 -10.70 -14.10
C VAL A 201 -3.46 -10.96 -14.35
N ALA A 202 -4.35 -10.43 -13.52
CA ALA A 202 -5.80 -10.53 -13.70
C ALA A 202 -6.22 -10.03 -15.10
N LYS A 203 -5.58 -8.96 -15.57
CA LYS A 203 -5.71 -8.48 -16.95
C LYS A 203 -5.33 -9.55 -17.99
N LYS A 204 -4.13 -10.14 -17.89
CA LYS A 204 -3.66 -11.17 -18.83
C LYS A 204 -4.57 -12.40 -18.88
N VAL A 205 -5.11 -12.81 -17.73
CA VAL A 205 -6.07 -13.92 -17.64
C VAL A 205 -7.39 -13.52 -18.30
N ARG A 206 -7.94 -12.33 -18.01
CA ARG A 206 -9.18 -11.84 -18.62
C ARG A 206 -9.06 -11.65 -20.14
N GLU A 207 -7.97 -11.09 -20.64
CA GLU A 207 -7.72 -10.92 -22.08
C GLU A 207 -7.65 -12.27 -22.80
N LYS A 208 -6.96 -13.27 -22.22
CA LYS A 208 -6.93 -14.63 -22.76
C LYS A 208 -8.33 -15.25 -22.80
N SER A 209 -9.10 -15.10 -21.73
CA SER A 209 -10.48 -15.59 -21.67
C SER A 209 -11.40 -14.91 -22.69
N GLN A 210 -11.32 -13.58 -22.84
CA GLN A 210 -12.10 -12.82 -23.83
C GLN A 210 -11.71 -13.16 -25.27
N LYS A 211 -10.40 -13.30 -25.55
CA LYS A 211 -9.92 -13.73 -26.87
C LYS A 211 -10.41 -15.14 -27.20
N LYS A 212 -10.35 -16.07 -26.25
CA LYS A 212 -10.89 -17.44 -26.40
C LYS A 212 -12.39 -17.42 -26.70
N GLN A 213 -13.18 -16.61 -25.97
CA GLN A 213 -14.62 -16.45 -26.22
C GLN A 213 -14.91 -15.87 -27.59
N ARG A 214 -14.18 -14.84 -28.05
CA ARG A 214 -14.34 -14.26 -29.39
C ARG A 214 -14.04 -15.27 -30.50
N ILE A 215 -12.98 -16.07 -30.33
CA ILE A 215 -12.62 -17.12 -31.29
C ILE A 215 -13.73 -18.19 -31.34
N LEU A 216 -14.20 -18.68 -30.19
CA LEU A 216 -15.31 -19.65 -30.14
C LEU A 216 -16.59 -19.07 -30.78
N SER A 217 -16.93 -17.82 -30.47
CA SER A 217 -18.12 -17.18 -31.04
C SER A 217 -18.02 -17.04 -32.57
N ALA A 218 -16.83 -16.73 -33.10
CA ALA A 218 -16.62 -16.65 -34.54
C ALA A 218 -16.68 -18.04 -35.20
N GLN A 219 -16.12 -19.06 -34.56
CA GLN A 219 -16.18 -20.45 -35.05
C GLN A 219 -17.64 -20.95 -35.10
N ASN A 220 -18.40 -20.77 -34.02
CA ASN A 220 -19.81 -21.16 -33.97
C ASN A 220 -20.65 -20.44 -35.03
N PHE A 221 -20.37 -19.15 -35.26
CA PHE A 221 -21.06 -18.38 -36.30
C PHE A 221 -20.77 -18.94 -37.71
N MET A 222 -19.50 -19.27 -37.99
CA MET A 222 -19.11 -19.87 -39.27
C MET A 222 -19.71 -21.25 -39.49
N GLU A 223 -19.72 -22.12 -38.46
CA GLU A 223 -20.36 -23.44 -38.54
C GLU A 223 -21.87 -23.33 -38.80
N MET A 224 -22.58 -22.43 -38.10
CA MET A 224 -24.01 -22.20 -38.38
C MET A 224 -24.24 -21.70 -39.80
N TYR A 225 -23.39 -20.80 -40.29
CA TYR A 225 -23.51 -20.26 -41.63
C TYR A 225 -23.29 -21.34 -42.72
N GLU A 226 -22.32 -22.23 -42.54
CA GLU A 226 -22.12 -23.37 -43.46
C GLU A 226 -23.29 -24.37 -43.43
N LEU A 227 -23.81 -24.68 -42.23
CA LEU A 227 -24.99 -25.52 -42.06
C LEU A 227 -26.23 -24.96 -42.75
N HIS A 228 -26.41 -23.63 -42.73
CA HIS A 228 -27.49 -22.98 -43.47
C HIS A 228 -27.27 -23.01 -44.98
N ARG A 229 -26.02 -22.83 -45.44
CA ARG A 229 -25.67 -22.87 -46.86
C ARG A 229 -25.86 -24.27 -47.47
N LEU A 230 -25.66 -25.34 -46.69
CA LEU A 230 -25.86 -26.74 -47.12
C LEU A 230 -27.34 -27.18 -47.14
N LYS A 231 -28.23 -26.41 -46.49
CA LYS A 231 -29.67 -26.67 -46.41
C LYS A 231 -30.50 -25.81 -47.38
N ALA A 232 -29.86 -24.94 -48.15
CA ALA A 232 -30.45 -24.10 -49.19
C ALA A 232 -30.09 -24.66 -50.57
#